data_AF-A0A2N6NML7-F1
#
_entry.id   AF-A0A2N6NML7-F1
#
_cell.length_a   1.000
_cell.length_b   1.000
_cell.length_c   1.000
_cell.angle_alpha   90.00
_cell.angle_beta   90.00
_cell.angle_gamma   90.00
#
_symmetry.space_group_name_H-M   'P 1'
#
loop_
_entity.id
_entity.type
_entity.pdbx_description
1 polymer ?
#
loop_
_entity_poly.entity_id
_entity_poly.type
_entity_poly.pdbx_seq_one_letter_code
_entity_poly.pdbx_strand_id
1 'polypeptide(L)'
;MALLLKQRGDEITITEDVVKAAAESEGNSKEVMTLLLKQQGGEITITEDVVKAAAGNRRNSKEVIALLLKQRGDEITITEEVVKAAAGNK
;
A
#
# COMPACT_ATOMS: atom_id res chain seq x y z
N MET A 1 5.09 7.76 -12.70
CA MET A 1 4.21 6.59 -12.42
C MET A 1 2.84 6.72 -13.09
N ALA A 2 2.04 7.77 -12.79
CA ALA A 2 0.68 7.90 -13.33
C ALA A 2 0.57 7.81 -14.88
N LEU A 3 1.47 8.47 -15.61
CA LEU A 3 1.48 8.40 -17.09
C LEU A 3 1.81 6.99 -17.61
N LEU A 4 2.74 6.28 -16.97
CA LEU A 4 3.14 4.92 -17.38
C LEU A 4 1.99 3.93 -17.18
N LEU A 5 1.37 3.94 -15.99
CA LEU A 5 0.24 3.07 -15.70
C LEU A 5 -1.00 3.39 -16.56
N LYS A 6 -1.21 4.66 -16.95
CA LYS A 6 -2.29 5.04 -17.86
C LYS A 6 -2.04 4.57 -19.30
N GLN A 7 -0.80 4.60 -19.78
CA GLN A 7 -0.48 4.27 -21.17
C GLN A 7 -0.20 2.78 -21.39
N ARG A 8 0.32 2.09 -20.37
CA ARG A 8 0.83 0.72 -20.47
C ARG A 8 0.50 -0.12 -19.24
N GLY A 9 -0.57 0.22 -18.51
CA GLY A 9 -0.95 -0.48 -17.28
C GLY A 9 -1.06 -1.99 -17.47
N ASP A 10 -1.77 -2.41 -18.53
CA ASP A 10 -1.99 -3.82 -18.85
C ASP A 10 -0.71 -4.57 -19.29
N GLU A 11 0.37 -3.84 -19.58
CA GLU A 11 1.69 -4.39 -19.91
C GLU A 11 2.63 -4.44 -18.68
N ILE A 12 2.22 -3.85 -17.56
CA ILE A 12 3.04 -3.71 -16.35
C ILE A 12 2.45 -4.59 -15.25
N THR A 13 3.12 -5.69 -14.95
CA THR A 13 2.78 -6.51 -13.79
C THR A 13 3.17 -5.78 -12.50
N ILE A 14 2.18 -5.49 -11.65
CA ILE A 14 2.44 -4.96 -10.31
C ILE A 14 2.70 -6.11 -9.35
N THR A 15 3.95 -6.25 -8.91
CA THR A 15 4.35 -7.26 -7.92
C THR A 15 4.11 -6.77 -6.50
N GLU A 16 4.05 -7.70 -5.55
CA GLU A 16 3.95 -7.39 -4.12
C GLU A 16 5.07 -6.44 -3.66
N ASP A 17 6.30 -6.63 -4.12
CA ASP A 17 7.43 -5.76 -3.78
C ASP A 17 7.23 -4.30 -4.22
N VAL A 18 6.58 -4.08 -5.38
CA VAL A 18 6.23 -2.73 -5.84
C VAL A 18 5.19 -2.10 -4.91
N VAL A 19 4.21 -2.88 -4.47
CA VAL A 19 3.17 -2.42 -3.54
C VAL A 19 3.76 -2.14 -2.15
N LYS A 20 4.65 -2.99 -1.64
CA LYS A 20 5.39 -2.75 -0.39
C LYS A 20 6.22 -1.48 -0.47
N ALA A 21 7.01 -1.30 -1.54
CA ALA A 21 7.80 -0.10 -1.75
C ALA A 21 6.93 1.18 -1.82
N ALA A 22 5.75 1.09 -2.44
CA ALA A 22 4.80 2.19 -2.46
C ALA A 22 4.26 2.51 -1.05
N ALA A 23 3.96 1.50 -0.24
CA ALA A 23 3.52 1.65 1.13
C ALA A 23 4.60 2.23 2.07
N GLU A 24 5.87 1.88 1.85
CA GLU A 24 7.02 2.37 2.64
C GLU A 24 7.49 3.78 2.25
N SER A 25 7.03 4.32 1.11
CA SER A 25 7.51 5.59 0.60
C SER A 25 7.23 6.77 1.56
N GLU A 26 8.26 7.53 1.91
CA GLU A 26 8.14 8.61 2.90
C GLU A 26 7.48 9.89 2.37
N GLY A 27 7.44 10.08 1.05
CA GLY A 27 6.99 11.36 0.44
C GLY A 27 5.57 11.32 -0.09
N ASN A 28 5.28 10.33 -0.95
CA ASN A 28 4.04 10.29 -1.74
C ASN A 28 3.35 8.92 -1.65
N SER A 29 3.55 8.17 -0.55
CA SER A 29 3.02 6.80 -0.43
C SER A 29 1.50 6.75 -0.57
N LYS A 30 0.78 7.72 -0.02
CA LYS A 30 -0.68 7.80 -0.17
C LYS A 30 -1.09 7.99 -1.63
N GLU A 31 -0.48 8.91 -2.35
CA GLU A 31 -0.79 9.21 -3.75
C GLU A 31 -0.44 8.02 -4.65
N VAL A 32 0.73 7.42 -4.44
CA VAL A 32 1.18 6.25 -5.20
C VAL A 32 0.29 5.04 -4.92
N MET A 33 -0.02 4.75 -3.65
CA MET A 33 -0.95 3.67 -3.31
C MET A 33 -2.36 3.93 -3.85
N THR A 34 -2.83 5.17 -3.83
CA THR A 34 -4.13 5.53 -4.43
C THR A 34 -4.14 5.27 -5.93
N LEU A 35 -3.06 5.60 -6.65
CA LEU A 35 -2.95 5.34 -8.09
C LEU A 35 -2.92 3.84 -8.39
N LEU A 36 -2.10 3.09 -7.66
CA LEU A 36 -1.98 1.64 -7.80
C LEU A 36 -3.33 0.95 -7.59
N LEU A 37 -4.02 1.22 -6.48
CA LEU A 37 -5.33 0.62 -6.18
C LEU A 37 -6.43 1.01 -7.18
N LYS A 38 -6.38 2.21 -7.75
CA LYS A 38 -7.39 2.66 -8.73
C LYS A 38 -7.17 2.08 -10.12
N GLN A 39 -5.91 1.97 -10.57
CA GLN A 39 -5.60 1.57 -11.95
C GLN A 39 -5.33 0.08 -12.08
N GLN A 40 -4.84 -0.57 -11.03
CA GLN A 40 -4.44 -1.98 -11.01
C GLN A 40 -5.08 -2.73 -9.83
N GLY A 41 -6.20 -2.23 -9.30
CA GLY A 41 -6.81 -2.73 -8.07
C GLY A 41 -7.17 -4.22 -8.11
N GLY A 42 -7.59 -4.74 -9.25
CA GLY A 42 -7.92 -6.16 -9.42
C GLY A 42 -6.70 -7.09 -9.42
N GLU A 43 -5.52 -6.58 -9.76
CA GLU A 43 -4.27 -7.34 -9.76
C GLU A 43 -3.56 -7.30 -8.40
N ILE A 44 -3.79 -6.23 -7.65
CA ILE A 44 -3.13 -6.01 -6.35
C ILE A 44 -3.86 -6.78 -5.27
N THR A 45 -3.15 -7.71 -4.64
CA THR A 45 -3.57 -8.34 -3.37
C THR A 45 -2.90 -7.60 -2.20
N ILE A 46 -3.68 -7.20 -1.20
CA ILE A 46 -3.12 -6.60 0.02
C ILE A 46 -2.73 -7.70 0.99
N THR A 47 -1.43 -7.99 1.03
CA THR A 47 -0.86 -8.99 1.95
C THR A 47 -0.60 -8.37 3.33
N GLU A 48 -0.43 -9.23 4.33
CA GLU A 48 -0.02 -8.80 5.68
C GLU A 48 1.30 -8.00 5.65
N ASP A 49 2.20 -8.36 4.73
CA ASP A 49 3.49 -7.70 4.56
C ASP A 49 3.36 -6.29 3.99
N VAL A 50 2.43 -6.06 3.05
CA VAL A 50 2.07 -4.71 2.58
C VAL A 50 1.49 -3.88 3.73
N VAL A 51 0.64 -4.50 4.57
CA VAL A 51 0.04 -3.81 5.72
C VAL A 51 1.10 -3.48 6.78
N LYS A 52 2.04 -4.39 7.06
CA LYS A 52 3.20 -4.13 7.95
C LYS A 52 4.07 -2.99 7.41
N ALA A 53 4.37 -2.99 6.11
CA ALA A 53 5.12 -1.93 5.44
C ALA A 53 4.42 -0.56 5.59
N ALA A 54 3.11 -0.49 5.33
CA ALA A 54 2.31 0.71 5.54
C ALA A 54 2.31 1.13 7.03
N ALA A 55 2.13 0.18 7.93
CA ALA A 55 2.08 0.41 9.38
C ALA A 55 3.43 0.93 9.91
N GLY A 56 4.56 0.46 9.39
CA GLY A 56 5.91 0.88 9.75
C GLY A 56 6.39 2.19 9.08
N ASN A 57 5.56 2.81 8.24
CA ASN A 57 5.90 4.08 7.59
C ASN A 57 5.76 5.25 8.58
N ARG A 58 6.88 5.75 9.12
CA ARG A 58 6.87 6.81 10.15
C ARG A 58 6.21 8.12 9.71
N ARG A 59 6.25 8.44 8.42
CA ARG A 59 5.75 9.72 7.90
C ARG A 59 4.28 9.68 7.50
N ASN A 60 3.86 8.59 6.88
CA ASN A 60 2.53 8.50 6.23
C ASN A 60 1.72 7.26 6.65
N SER A 61 2.11 6.53 7.69
CA SER A 61 1.44 5.29 8.11
C SER A 61 -0.05 5.49 8.33
N LYS A 62 -0.47 6.58 8.98
CA LYS A 62 -1.88 6.86 9.25
C LYS A 62 -2.67 7.01 7.95
N GLU A 63 -2.16 7.79 7.00
CA GLU A 63 -2.83 8.04 5.72
C GLU A 63 -2.91 6.78 4.86
N VAL A 64 -1.83 5.99 4.82
CA VAL A 64 -1.76 4.77 4.01
C VAL A 64 -2.63 3.66 4.62
N ILE A 65 -2.56 3.43 5.94
CA ILE A 65 -3.42 2.45 6.61
C ILE A 65 -4.90 2.84 6.48
N ALA A 66 -5.24 4.11 6.65
CA ALA A 66 -6.63 4.57 6.46
C ALA A 66 -7.11 4.36 5.02
N LEU A 67 -6.25 4.59 4.02
CA LEU A 67 -6.56 4.32 2.61
C LEU A 67 -6.83 2.83 2.37
N LEU A 68 -5.93 1.97 2.88
CA LEU A 68 -6.01 0.52 2.73
C LEU A 68 -7.29 -0.03 3.38
N LEU A 69 -7.57 0.36 4.63
CA LEU A 69 -8.80 -0.04 5.33
C LEU A 69 -10.07 0.46 4.62
N LYS A 70 -10.04 1.68 4.07
CA LYS A 70 -11.20 2.24 3.35
C LYS A 70 -11.50 1.52 2.04
N GLN A 71 -10.48 1.09 1.31
CA GLN A 71 -10.65 0.51 -0.03
C GLN A 71 -10.68 -1.02 -0.03
N ARG A 72 -9.94 -1.65 0.89
CA ARG A 72 -9.67 -3.11 0.92
C ARG A 72 -9.80 -3.67 2.34
N GLY A 73 -10.60 -3.03 3.20
CA GLY A 73 -10.76 -3.43 4.61
C GLY A 73 -11.13 -4.89 4.79
N ASP A 74 -11.98 -5.42 3.91
CA ASP A 74 -12.43 -6.83 3.97
C ASP A 74 -11.31 -7.84 3.65
N GLU A 75 -10.21 -7.41 3.04
CA GLU A 75 -9.04 -8.26 2.74
C GLU A 75 -7.96 -8.16 3.80
N ILE A 76 -8.03 -7.16 4.67
CA ILE A 76 -6.99 -6.87 5.65
C ILE A 76 -7.30 -7.60 6.94
N THR A 77 -6.45 -8.58 7.27
CA THR A 77 -6.42 -9.16 8.60
C THR A 77 -5.43 -8.38 9.48
N ILE A 78 -5.91 -7.78 10.56
CA ILE A 78 -5.04 -7.11 11.54
C ILE A 78 -4.45 -8.15 12.48
N THR A 79 -3.15 -8.39 12.34
CA THR A 79 -2.39 -9.33 13.16
C THR A 79 -1.60 -8.60 14.25
N GLU A 80 -1.09 -9.35 15.22
CA GLU A 80 -0.19 -8.81 16.25
C GLU A 80 1.06 -8.14 15.64
N GLU A 81 1.61 -8.71 14.58
CA GLU A 81 2.81 -8.18 13.90
C GLU A 81 2.54 -6.85 13.21
N VAL A 82 1.35 -6.67 12.60
CA VAL A 82 0.91 -5.38 12.07
C VAL A 82 0.81 -4.33 13.18
N VAL A 83 0.26 -4.70 14.34
CA VAL A 83 0.12 -3.79 15.48
C VAL A 83 1.49 -3.40 16.05
N LYS A 84 2.43 -4.35 16.17
CA LYS A 84 3.81 -4.07 16.60
C LYS A 84 4.52 -3.12 15.63
N ALA A 85 4.38 -3.35 14.32
CA ALA A 85 4.96 -2.48 13.30
C ALA A 85 4.45 -1.03 13.44
N ALA A 86 3.14 -0.86 13.64
CA ALA A 86 2.54 0.46 13.88
C ALA A 86 3.04 1.10 15.18
N ALA A 87 3.11 0.33 16.27
CA ALA A 87 3.52 0.83 17.59
C ALA A 87 5.02 1.17 17.67
N GLY A 88 5.85 0.61 16.78
CA GLY A 88 7.27 0.90 16.67
C GLY A 88 7.60 2.27 16.06
N ASN A 89 6.62 2.94 15.45
CA ASN A 89 6.79 4.28 14.90
C ASN A 89 6.66 5.32 16.03
N LYS A 90 7.77 5.96 16.36
CA LYS A 90 7.84 7.10 17.29
C LYS A 90 7.90 8.41 16.53
#